data_AF-A0A2C1YYA4-F1
#
_entry.id   AF-A0A2C1YYA4-F1
#
_cell.length_a   1.000
_cell.length_b   1.000
_cell.length_c   1.000
_cell.angle_alpha   90.00
_cell.angle_beta   90.00
_cell.angle_gamma   90.00
#
_symmetry.space_group_name_H-M   'P 1'
#
loop_
_entity.id
_entity.type
_entity.pdbx_description
1 polymer ?
#
loop_
_entity_poly.entity_id
_entity_poly.type
_entity_poly.pdbx_seq_one_letter_code
_entity_poly.pdbx_strand_id
1 'polypeptide(L)'
;MISFYKIIVVIHIFSAIIGMGPGFILTTVVKSGNNMTELRHSYRLRHKLHIFVMAGGTLLLITGLTMGFLNPSLFRMGWYVTSLILFLAALAIGPLVLSPRSKPVKALLAEHQGEEIPEEYWRLSKILFRYEYLENVIFIIIIALMILKPF
;
A
#
# COMPACT_ATOMS: atom_id res chain seq x y z
N MET A 1 28.59 19.46 5.88
CA MET A 1 27.18 19.91 5.97
C MET A 1 26.30 18.99 5.14
N ILE A 2 25.11 18.63 5.63
CA ILE A 2 24.14 17.81 4.88
C ILE A 2 23.37 18.73 3.93
N SER A 3 23.29 18.40 2.64
CA SER A 3 22.50 19.18 1.67
C SER A 3 21.01 18.91 1.83
N PHE A 4 20.17 19.89 1.48
CA PHE A 4 18.71 19.74 1.49
C PHE A 4 18.25 18.50 0.71
N TYR A 5 18.85 18.25 -0.46
CA TYR A 5 18.58 17.05 -1.26
C TYR A 5 18.80 15.75 -0.47
N LYS A 6 19.90 15.63 0.29
CA LYS A 6 20.17 14.45 1.11
C LYS A 6 19.14 14.26 2.23
N ILE A 7 18.63 15.35 2.80
CA ILE A 7 17.54 15.28 3.79
C ILE A 7 16.28 14.69 3.15
N ILE A 8 15.91 15.15 1.95
CA ILE A 8 14.75 14.62 1.22
C ILE A 8 14.94 13.13 0.89
N VAL A 9 16.12 12.72 0.44
CA VAL A 9 16.44 11.30 0.18
C VAL A 9 16.24 10.45 1.44
N VAL A 10 16.71 10.92 2.60
CA VAL A 10 16.52 10.21 3.87
C VAL A 10 15.04 10.05 4.19
N ILE A 11 14.27 11.15 4.12
CA ILE A 11 12.81 11.11 4.37
C ILE A 11 12.13 10.16 3.40
N HIS A 12 12.50 10.17 2.12
CA HIS A 12 11.96 9.29 1.09
C HIS A 12 12.20 7.81 1.42
N ILE A 13 13.43 7.45 1.79
CA ILE A 13 13.79 6.06 2.16
C ILE A 13 13.01 5.62 3.40
N PHE A 14 12.95 6.45 4.44
CA PHE A 14 12.18 6.12 5.65
C PHE A 14 10.68 6.01 5.37
N SER A 15 10.14 6.85 4.48
CA SER A 15 8.74 6.76 4.04
C SER A 15 8.46 5.43 3.33
N ALA A 16 9.40 4.93 2.51
CA ALA A 16 9.28 3.63 1.87
C ALA A 16 9.32 2.49 2.90
N ILE A 17 10.27 2.50 3.83
CA ILE A 17 10.48 1.39 4.78
C ILE A 17 9.38 1.37 5.84
N ILE A 18 9.21 2.46 6.57
CA ILE A 18 8.31 2.53 7.73
C ILE A 18 6.87 2.75 7.26
N GLY A 19 6.69 3.63 6.27
CA GLY A 19 5.38 3.99 5.77
C GLY A 19 4.73 2.86 4.99
N MET A 20 5.42 2.31 3.98
CA MET A 20 4.84 1.26 3.14
C MET A 20 4.98 -0.15 3.72
N GLY A 21 5.92 -0.38 4.64
CA GLY A 21 6.15 -1.69 5.28
C GLY A 21 4.88 -2.38 5.81
N PRO A 22 4.01 -1.70 6.58
CA PRO A 22 2.75 -2.26 7.06
C PRO A 22 1.81 -2.76 5.94
N GLY A 23 1.91 -2.19 4.73
CA GLY A 23 1.11 -2.59 3.56
C GLY A 23 1.23 -4.08 3.23
N PHE A 24 2.45 -4.64 3.37
CA PHE A 24 2.74 -6.03 3.06
C PHE A 24 2.08 -7.05 4.01
N ILE A 25 1.64 -6.61 5.19
CA ILE A 25 1.03 -7.49 6.21
C ILE A 25 -0.47 -7.26 6.40
N LEU A 26 -1.07 -6.25 5.77
CA LEU A 26 -2.48 -5.89 6.00
C LEU A 26 -3.43 -7.07 5.74
N THR A 27 -3.19 -7.83 4.67
CA THR A 27 -3.96 -9.04 4.35
C THR A 27 -3.75 -10.15 5.37
N THR A 28 -2.51 -10.34 5.84
CA THR A 28 -2.16 -11.35 6.85
C THR A 28 -2.85 -11.08 8.17
N VAL A 29 -2.89 -9.81 8.61
CA VAL A 29 -3.61 -9.39 9.82
C VAL A 29 -5.09 -9.75 9.75
N VAL A 30 -5.74 -9.53 8.60
CA VAL A 30 -7.16 -9.88 8.44
C VAL A 30 -7.38 -11.39 8.44
N LYS A 31 -6.49 -12.15 7.79
CA LYS A 31 -6.59 -13.61 7.69
C LYS A 31 -6.38 -14.35 9.01
N SER A 32 -5.88 -13.68 10.06
CA SER A 32 -5.62 -14.32 11.35
C SER A 32 -6.86 -14.50 12.22
N GLY A 33 -8.01 -13.94 11.85
CA GLY A 33 -9.25 -14.06 12.62
C GLY A 33 -9.98 -15.37 12.32
N ASN A 34 -10.34 -16.12 13.37
CA ASN A 34 -10.97 -17.45 13.26
C ASN A 34 -12.49 -17.43 13.41
N ASN A 35 -13.06 -16.34 13.93
CA ASN A 35 -14.49 -16.10 14.07
C ASN A 35 -14.80 -14.63 13.73
N MET A 36 -16.09 -14.27 13.67
CA MET A 36 -16.51 -12.92 13.30
C MET A 36 -16.04 -11.85 14.29
N THR A 37 -15.96 -12.15 15.59
CA THR A 37 -15.42 -11.21 16.58
C THR A 37 -13.94 -10.88 16.31
N GLU A 38 -13.09 -11.89 16.15
CA GLU A 38 -11.69 -11.74 15.79
C GLU A 38 -11.53 -11.06 14.43
N LEU A 39 -12.33 -11.43 13.45
CA LEU A 39 -12.28 -10.87 12.11
C LEU A 39 -12.59 -9.36 12.12
N ARG A 40 -13.66 -8.93 12.81
CA ARG A 40 -13.97 -7.50 13.01
C ARG A 40 -12.86 -6.77 13.74
N HIS A 41 -12.20 -7.41 14.71
CA HIS A 41 -11.05 -6.84 15.39
C HIS A 41 -9.86 -6.67 14.42
N SER A 42 -9.54 -7.70 13.64
CA SER A 42 -8.47 -7.66 12.65
C SER A 42 -8.69 -6.59 11.58
N TYR A 43 -9.93 -6.36 11.13
CA TYR A 43 -10.23 -5.25 10.21
C TYR A 43 -10.03 -3.87 10.86
N ARG A 44 -10.33 -3.72 12.15
CA ARG A 44 -10.02 -2.49 12.92
C ARG A 44 -8.51 -2.27 13.02
N LEU A 45 -7.74 -3.34 13.28
CA LEU A 45 -6.28 -3.26 13.32
C LEU A 45 -5.70 -2.92 11.93
N ARG A 46 -6.17 -3.59 10.87
CA ARG A 46 -5.82 -3.26 9.48
C ARG A 46 -6.05 -1.79 9.16
N HIS A 47 -7.18 -1.21 9.59
CA HIS A 47 -7.45 0.21 9.36
C HIS A 47 -6.41 1.11 10.03
N LYS A 48 -6.03 0.82 11.29
CA LYS A 48 -4.98 1.57 11.99
C LYS A 48 -3.62 1.47 11.28
N LEU A 49 -3.26 0.27 10.82
CA LEU A 49 -2.03 0.05 10.06
C LEU A 49 -2.05 0.78 8.70
N HIS A 50 -3.20 0.80 8.03
CA HIS A 50 -3.36 1.49 6.75
C HIS A 50 -3.13 3.02 6.84
N ILE A 51 -3.36 3.65 8.00
CA ILE A 51 -3.04 5.08 8.18
C ILE A 51 -1.54 5.34 7.98
N PHE A 52 -0.67 4.45 8.47
CA PHE A 52 0.78 4.54 8.23
C PHE A 52 1.13 4.38 6.74
N VAL A 53 0.44 3.46 6.05
CA VAL A 53 0.60 3.27 4.59
C VAL A 53 0.20 4.52 3.82
N MET A 54 -0.93 5.15 4.17
CA MET A 54 -1.39 6.38 3.52
C MET A 54 -0.43 7.54 3.74
N ALA A 55 0.04 7.76 4.98
CA ALA A 55 1.01 8.80 5.29
C ALA A 55 2.34 8.54 4.60
N GLY A 56 2.82 7.30 4.67
CA GLY A 56 4.03 6.80 4.02
C GLY A 56 4.03 6.99 2.51
N GLY A 57 3.00 6.51 1.83
CA GLY A 57 2.84 6.64 0.39
C GLY A 57 2.73 8.09 -0.06
N THR A 58 2.03 8.93 0.70
CA THR A 58 1.94 10.37 0.42
C THR A 58 3.31 11.04 0.51
N LEU A 59 4.05 10.79 1.60
CA LEU A 59 5.40 11.32 1.77
C LEU A 59 6.35 10.78 0.71
N LEU A 60 6.25 9.50 0.35
CA LEU A 60 7.06 8.87 -0.68
C LEU A 60 6.87 9.56 -2.03
N LEU A 61 5.62 9.82 -2.43
CA LEU A 61 5.32 10.53 -3.68
C LEU A 61 5.84 11.97 -3.67
N ILE A 62 5.53 12.73 -2.62
CA ILE A 62 5.92 14.15 -2.51
C ILE A 62 7.44 14.28 -2.53
N THR A 63 8.14 13.50 -1.73
CA THR A 63 9.61 13.53 -1.69
C THR A 63 10.22 13.01 -2.99
N GLY A 64 9.62 12.00 -3.63
CA GLY A 64 10.03 11.48 -4.93
C GLY A 64 9.99 12.55 -6.02
N LEU A 65 8.85 13.26 -6.12
CA LEU A 65 8.68 14.37 -7.06
C LEU A 65 9.57 15.56 -6.72
N THR A 66 9.77 15.85 -5.43
CA THR A 66 10.66 16.92 -4.98
C THR A 66 12.10 16.63 -5.40
N MET A 67 12.59 15.39 -5.28
CA MET A 67 13.90 15.01 -5.79
C MET A 67 14.00 15.18 -7.30
N GLY A 68 12.96 14.80 -8.06
CA GLY A 68 12.90 15.01 -9.51
C GLY A 68 12.92 16.50 -9.88
N PHE A 69 12.21 17.34 -9.15
CA PHE A 69 12.21 18.79 -9.35
C PHE A 69 13.59 19.42 -9.07
N LEU A 70 14.25 19.02 -7.98
CA LEU A 70 15.58 19.50 -7.61
C LEU A 70 16.69 18.95 -8.53
N ASN A 71 16.49 17.77 -9.10
CA ASN A 71 17.39 17.14 -10.05
C ASN A 71 16.63 16.61 -11.28
N PRO A 72 16.32 17.48 -12.26
CA PRO A 72 15.51 17.11 -13.43
C PRO A 72 16.08 15.98 -14.29
N SER A 73 17.38 15.67 -14.15
CA SER A 73 17.98 14.51 -14.84
C SER A 73 17.34 13.18 -14.44
N LEU A 74 16.72 13.08 -13.26
CA LEU A 74 15.98 11.90 -12.81
C LEU A 74 14.82 11.55 -13.74
N PHE A 75 14.17 12.52 -14.36
CA PHE A 75 13.09 12.28 -15.33
C PHE A 75 13.59 11.67 -16.65
N ARG A 76 14.91 11.53 -16.83
CA ARG A 76 15.53 10.80 -17.95
C ARG A 76 16.02 9.41 -17.54
N MET A 77 16.07 9.13 -16.23
CA MET A 77 16.47 7.82 -15.70
C MET A 77 15.25 6.91 -15.73
N GLY A 78 15.33 5.81 -16.48
CA GLY A 78 14.14 4.99 -16.67
C GLY A 78 13.71 4.28 -15.39
N TRP A 79 14.61 3.93 -14.47
CA TRP A 79 14.23 3.37 -13.16
C TRP A 79 13.34 4.33 -12.37
N TYR A 80 13.61 5.64 -12.45
CA TYR A 80 12.85 6.67 -11.75
C TYR A 80 11.48 6.88 -12.38
N VAL A 81 11.43 7.05 -13.71
CA VAL A 81 10.17 7.25 -14.45
C VAL A 81 9.27 6.03 -14.33
N THR A 82 9.82 4.82 -14.48
CA THR A 82 9.06 3.57 -14.36
C THR A 82 8.50 3.41 -12.95
N SER A 83 9.30 3.69 -11.92
CA SER A 83 8.85 3.66 -10.53
C SER A 83 7.71 4.64 -10.27
N LEU A 84 7.79 5.86 -10.82
CA LEU A 84 6.75 6.87 -10.68
C LEU A 84 5.44 6.44 -11.34
N ILE A 85 5.51 5.90 -12.57
CA ILE A 85 4.32 5.39 -13.29
C ILE A 85 3.68 4.24 -12.50
N LEU A 86 4.49 3.27 -12.06
CA LEU A 86 4.02 2.15 -11.25
C LEU A 86 3.38 2.63 -9.94
N PHE A 87 3.97 3.63 -9.28
CA PHE A 87 3.43 4.20 -8.05
C PHE A 87 2.08 4.86 -8.28
N LEU A 88 1.92 5.65 -9.36
CA LEU A 88 0.64 6.27 -9.70
C LEU A 88 -0.43 5.23 -10.07
N ALA A 89 -0.03 4.15 -10.75
CA ALA A 89 -0.92 3.02 -11.03
C ALA A 89 -1.38 2.33 -9.74
N ALA A 90 -0.46 2.05 -8.81
CA ALA A 90 -0.80 1.50 -7.49
C ALA A 90 -1.74 2.43 -6.71
N LEU A 91 -1.45 3.73 -6.71
CA LEU A 91 -2.31 4.74 -6.06
C LEU A 91 -3.73 4.74 -6.63
N ALA A 92 -3.88 4.57 -7.94
CA ALA A 92 -5.17 4.52 -8.61
C ALA A 92 -5.96 3.23 -8.28
N ILE A 93 -5.28 2.10 -8.04
CA ILE A 93 -5.92 0.82 -7.65
C ILE A 93 -6.75 0.98 -6.37
N GLY A 94 -6.30 1.79 -5.41
CA GLY A 94 -7.02 2.05 -4.15
C GLY A 94 -8.49 2.48 -4.34
N PRO A 95 -8.75 3.70 -4.86
CA PRO A 95 -10.11 4.19 -5.04
C PRO A 95 -10.86 3.50 -6.20
N LEU A 96 -10.18 3.12 -7.29
CA LEU A 96 -10.86 2.60 -8.48
C LEU A 96 -11.20 1.11 -8.40
N VAL A 97 -10.40 0.32 -7.67
CA VAL A 97 -10.51 -1.15 -7.67
C VAL A 97 -10.81 -1.68 -6.27
N LEU A 98 -10.02 -1.30 -5.26
CA LEU A 98 -10.13 -1.86 -3.90
C LEU A 98 -11.33 -1.30 -3.13
N SER A 99 -11.60 0.01 -3.24
CA SER A 99 -12.70 0.66 -2.52
C SER A 99 -14.07 0.05 -2.88
N PRO A 100 -14.47 -0.10 -4.16
CA PRO A 100 -15.75 -0.75 -4.51
C PRO A 100 -15.85 -2.19 -4.00
N ARG A 101 -14.75 -2.95 -4.04
CA ARG A 101 -14.70 -4.37 -3.62
C ARG A 101 -14.69 -4.53 -2.11
N SER A 102 -14.22 -3.52 -1.38
CA SER A 102 -14.21 -3.53 0.09
C SER A 102 -15.59 -3.21 0.69
N LYS A 103 -16.47 -2.51 -0.04
CA LYS A 103 -17.82 -2.16 0.42
C LYS A 103 -18.67 -3.38 0.83
N PRO A 104 -18.86 -4.41 -0.03
CA PRO A 104 -19.67 -5.57 0.34
C PRO A 104 -19.07 -6.36 1.50
N VAL A 105 -17.73 -6.43 1.60
CA VAL A 105 -17.05 -7.05 2.76
C VAL A 105 -17.36 -6.29 4.04
N LYS A 106 -17.32 -4.96 4.02
CA LYS A 106 -17.65 -4.13 5.20
C LYS A 106 -19.11 -4.24 5.60
N ALA A 107 -20.03 -4.31 4.64
CA ALA A 107 -21.45 -4.52 4.90
C ALA A 107 -21.67 -5.88 5.60
N LEU A 108 -21.09 -6.96 5.05
CA LEU A 108 -21.17 -8.29 5.64
C LEU A 108 -20.64 -8.35 7.08
N LEU A 109 -19.52 -7.68 7.36
CA LEU A 109 -18.94 -7.59 8.71
C LEU A 109 -19.85 -6.86 9.71
N ALA A 110 -20.65 -5.90 9.24
CA ALA A 110 -21.54 -5.08 10.05
C ALA A 110 -22.91 -5.75 10.28
N GLU A 111 -23.45 -6.42 9.26
CA GLU A 111 -24.81 -6.98 9.26
C GLU A 111 -24.87 -8.39 9.87
N HIS A 112 -23.83 -9.20 9.66
CA HIS A 112 -23.81 -10.56 10.17
C HIS A 112 -23.75 -10.55 11.71
N GLN A 113 -24.65 -11.25 12.39
CA GLN A 113 -24.71 -11.29 13.87
C GLN A 113 -24.14 -12.57 14.50
N GLY A 114 -23.91 -13.61 13.70
CA GLY A 114 -23.28 -14.85 14.17
C GLY A 114 -21.77 -14.71 14.40
N GLU A 115 -21.19 -15.73 15.03
CA GLU A 115 -19.74 -15.86 15.20
C GLU A 115 -19.07 -16.66 14.09
N GLU A 116 -19.83 -17.45 13.33
CA GLU A 116 -19.30 -18.17 12.17
C GLU A 116 -19.03 -17.21 11.02
N ILE A 117 -17.91 -17.41 10.33
CA ILE A 117 -17.55 -16.59 9.17
C ILE A 117 -18.34 -17.12 7.96
N PRO A 118 -19.26 -16.35 7.37
CA PRO A 118 -20.10 -16.81 6.28
C PRO A 118 -19.28 -17.12 5.01
N GLU A 119 -19.68 -18.13 4.22
CA GLU A 119 -18.97 -18.51 2.98
C GLU A 119 -18.79 -17.34 2.00
N GLU A 120 -19.77 -16.44 1.96
CA GLU A 120 -19.71 -15.24 1.13
C GLU A 120 -18.50 -14.34 1.46
N TYR A 121 -18.08 -14.28 2.72
CA TYR A 121 -16.88 -13.54 3.12
C TYR A 121 -15.65 -14.04 2.37
N TRP A 122 -15.47 -15.36 2.29
CA TRP A 122 -14.31 -15.97 1.64
C TRP A 122 -14.28 -15.69 0.14
N ARG A 123 -15.44 -15.70 -0.51
CA ARG A 123 -15.57 -15.35 -1.93
C ARG A 123 -15.17 -13.89 -2.18
N LEU A 124 -15.70 -12.96 -1.40
CA LEU A 124 -15.44 -11.52 -1.56
C LEU A 124 -14.00 -11.16 -1.20
N SER A 125 -13.50 -11.66 -0.08
CA SER A 125 -12.14 -11.39 0.40
C SER A 125 -11.07 -11.96 -0.53
N LYS A 126 -11.28 -13.14 -1.13
CA LYS A 126 -10.36 -13.70 -2.14
C LYS A 126 -10.16 -12.76 -3.32
N ILE A 127 -11.22 -12.11 -3.81
CA ILE A 127 -11.12 -11.15 -4.91
C ILE A 127 -10.37 -9.90 -4.44
N LEU A 128 -10.73 -9.36 -3.28
CA LEU A 128 -10.07 -8.18 -2.72
C LEU A 128 -8.56 -8.40 -2.53
N PHE A 129 -8.20 -9.50 -1.89
CA PHE A 129 -6.81 -9.83 -1.56
C PHE A 129 -5.94 -10.06 -2.79
N ARG A 130 -6.50 -10.53 -3.91
CA ARG A 130 -5.76 -10.63 -5.17
C ARG A 130 -5.24 -9.28 -5.65
N TYR A 131 -6.05 -8.23 -5.52
CA TYR A 131 -5.64 -6.88 -5.91
C TYR A 131 -4.67 -6.26 -4.90
N GLU A 132 -4.82 -6.55 -3.60
CA GLU A 132 -3.83 -6.15 -2.59
C GLU A 132 -2.47 -6.82 -2.82
N TYR A 133 -2.44 -8.10 -3.18
CA TYR A 133 -1.20 -8.78 -3.54
C TYR A 133 -0.59 -8.23 -4.82
N LEU A 134 -1.41 -7.89 -5.81
CA LEU A 134 -0.92 -7.21 -7.02
C LEU A 134 -0.27 -5.86 -6.67
N GLU A 135 -0.89 -5.07 -5.82
CA GLU A 135 -0.35 -3.80 -5.33
C GLU A 135 0.99 -4.01 -4.59
N ASN A 136 1.07 -5.03 -3.72
CA ASN A 136 2.32 -5.39 -3.04
C ASN A 136 3.42 -5.81 -4.03
N VAL A 137 3.08 -6.58 -5.08
CA VAL A 137 4.05 -6.93 -6.15
C VAL A 137 4.55 -5.67 -6.86
N ILE A 138 3.67 -4.72 -7.17
CA ILE A 138 4.07 -3.44 -7.77
C ILE A 138 5.05 -2.70 -6.85
N PHE A 139 4.78 -2.64 -5.54
CA PHE A 139 5.69 -2.00 -4.59
C PHE A 139 7.04 -2.70 -4.47
N ILE A 140 7.08 -4.03 -4.53
CA ILE A 140 8.35 -4.79 -4.57
C ILE A 140 9.15 -4.42 -5.82
N ILE A 141 8.51 -4.33 -6.98
CA ILE A 141 9.17 -3.92 -8.23
C ILE A 141 9.72 -2.49 -8.10
N ILE A 142 8.94 -1.55 -7.54
CA ILE A 142 9.40 -0.18 -7.29
C ILE A 142 10.63 -0.17 -6.38
N ILE A 143 10.61 -0.91 -5.26
CA ILE A 143 11.75 -1.00 -4.34
C ILE A 143 12.97 -1.57 -5.07
N ALA A 144 12.81 -2.62 -5.87
CA ALA A 144 13.90 -3.20 -6.66
C ALA A 144 14.49 -2.19 -7.66
N LEU A 145 13.65 -1.42 -8.37
CA LEU A 145 14.08 -0.36 -9.27
C LEU A 145 14.88 0.73 -8.53
N MET A 146 14.42 1.13 -7.35
CA MET A 146 15.10 2.16 -6.54
C MET A 146 16.45 1.70 -5.99
N ILE A 147 16.61 0.41 -5.71
CA ILE A 147 17.87 -0.17 -5.22
C ILE A 147 18.84 -0.39 -6.38
N LEU A 148 18.41 -1.09 -7.42
CA LEU A 148 19.27 -1.55 -8.52
C LEU A 148 19.60 -0.45 -9.52
N LYS A 149 18.68 0.51 -9.72
CA LYS A 149 18.81 1.63 -10.66
C LYS A 149 19.37 1.25 -12.04
N PRO A 150 18.79 0.24 -12.72
CA PRO A 150 19.45 -0.43 -13.85
C PRO A 150 19.56 0.37 -15.16
N PHE A 151 18.85 1.49 -15.32
CA PHE A 151 18.82 2.31 -16.54
C PHE A 151 18.27 3.72 -16.30
#